data_AF-A0A926UHV7-F1
#
_entry.id   AF-A0A926UHV7-F1
#
_cell.length_a   1.000
_cell.length_b   1.000
_cell.length_c   1.000
_cell.angle_alpha   90.00
_cell.angle_beta   90.00
_cell.angle_gamma   90.00
#
_symmetry.space_group_name_H-M   'P 1'
#
loop_
_entity.id
_entity.type
_entity.pdbx_description
1 polymer ?
#
loop_
_entity_poly.entity_id
_entity_poly.type
_entity_poly.pdbx_seq_one_letter_code
_entity_poly.pdbx_strand_id
1 'polypeptide(L)'
;MPNVQQITSFLSTLGICAAISFGIFFGLFYILRPLVRRWEKDTLLLILGISQTPVTIFLILVSFKISLFHLQGLGSIIDLIQKVLTAFLIADITYWVSQLFTEAAVTYLKAYARKTEAVWDDVLIPLLQNFIPVITYIIGISLFFTTLGVDLTGLGLALGSISLVLGLAVRDILSNFFSGLVLLVDTPFKFGDVITTSDGSLAIIKQIGIRVTKLYLIEQHCEVYMPNAALGNQSITNLSRPTTHYAYTIKVSVRIDADAIMATNILKEIVVGHPDTLANFDDKLKHLDAFYGLREAENDKLSKKEAGRLRISIEKDINLVLQKLKTLFDDLIEEIKILERGGLDAQELRILQKNYQEILNLVGMVVLTERKGKRQRSWLEEEQESPEKHNLISLVRNWYNIWLKDPDLVLEDQHILPDEWEQKIDLLKIKLNKLYQTISNPGVDETRLDDYAVRFVDWLESNFKESTTAWKEPQIQITDIQGSGMQFSVRLYIDNIQLEHWRRGERVKNEVRREMIRRLRQAHIYTG
;
A
#
# COMPACT_ATOMS: atom_id res chain seq x y z
N MET A 1 13.64 -73.29 1.07
CA MET A 1 13.42 -73.11 2.53
C MET A 1 14.38 -72.04 3.02
N PRO A 2 13.96 -71.17 3.96
CA PRO A 2 14.85 -70.14 4.50
C PRO A 2 16.07 -70.77 5.17
N ASN A 3 17.26 -70.27 4.86
CA ASN A 3 18.47 -70.67 5.57
C ASN A 3 18.46 -70.07 6.99
N VAL A 4 19.07 -70.77 7.96
CA VAL A 4 19.12 -70.35 9.37
C VAL A 4 19.60 -68.90 9.52
N GLN A 5 20.56 -68.49 8.69
CA GLN A 5 21.08 -67.12 8.65
C GLN A 5 20.03 -66.05 8.25
N GLN A 6 19.09 -66.38 7.35
CA GLN A 6 18.02 -65.46 6.96
C GLN A 6 16.97 -65.30 8.07
N ILE A 7 16.66 -66.39 8.79
CA ILE A 7 15.73 -66.36 9.92
C ILE A 7 16.31 -65.56 11.08
N THR A 8 17.61 -65.75 11.37
CA THR A 8 18.27 -64.99 12.44
C THR A 8 18.40 -63.51 12.10
N SER A 9 18.69 -63.15 10.84
CA SER A 9 18.66 -61.75 10.39
C SER A 9 17.27 -61.13 10.41
N PHE A 10 16.21 -61.88 10.08
CA PHE A 10 14.82 -61.42 10.19
C PHE A 10 14.45 -61.11 11.65
N LEU A 11 14.72 -62.03 12.58
CA LEU A 11 14.37 -61.87 13.98
C LEU A 11 15.17 -60.75 14.66
N SER A 12 16.46 -60.60 14.34
CA SER A 12 17.30 -59.54 14.92
C SER A 12 16.88 -58.15 14.43
N THR A 13 16.61 -57.99 13.12
CA THR A 13 16.12 -56.72 12.58
C THR A 13 14.73 -56.36 13.08
N LEU A 14 13.83 -57.34 13.24
CA LEU A 14 12.52 -57.10 13.85
C LEU A 14 12.63 -56.57 15.28
N GLY A 15 13.51 -57.18 16.10
CA GLY A 15 13.76 -56.72 17.46
C GLY A 15 14.33 -55.29 17.50
N ILE A 16 15.32 -54.98 16.65
CA ILE A 16 15.94 -53.65 16.58
C ILE A 16 14.93 -52.59 16.10
N CYS A 17 14.19 -52.85 15.02
CA CYS A 17 13.20 -51.93 14.49
C CYS A 17 12.03 -51.71 15.47
N ALA A 18 11.60 -52.75 16.19
CA ALA A 18 10.60 -52.62 17.24
C ALA A 18 11.09 -51.75 18.41
N ALA A 19 12.35 -51.93 18.85
CA ALA A 19 12.94 -51.10 19.89
C ALA A 19 13.09 -49.63 19.48
N ILE A 20 13.53 -49.37 18.24
CA ILE A 20 13.61 -48.02 17.67
C ILE A 20 12.22 -47.39 17.57
N SER A 21 11.25 -48.12 17.03
CA SER A 21 9.86 -47.64 16.91
C SER A 21 9.24 -47.32 18.27
N PHE A 22 9.48 -48.16 19.28
CA PHE A 22 9.05 -47.91 20.65
C PHE A 22 9.72 -46.66 21.23
N GLY A 23 11.03 -46.47 20.99
CA GLY A 23 11.76 -45.28 21.39
C GLY A 23 11.24 -43.99 20.75
N ILE A 24 10.95 -44.03 19.44
CA ILE A 24 10.34 -42.91 18.70
C ILE A 24 8.94 -42.61 19.23
N PHE A 25 8.11 -43.63 19.43
CA PHE A 25 6.77 -43.47 20.00
C PHE A 25 6.83 -42.86 21.41
N PHE A 26 7.69 -43.37 22.28
CA PHE A 26 7.88 -42.87 23.63
C PHE A 26 8.38 -41.41 23.62
N GLY A 27 9.36 -41.10 22.78
CA GLY A 27 9.87 -39.74 22.61
C GLY A 27 8.79 -38.76 22.14
N LEU A 28 8.07 -39.10 21.07
CA LEU A 28 7.05 -38.22 20.47
C LEU A 28 5.81 -38.05 21.36
N PHE A 29 5.31 -39.09 22.00
CA PHE A 29 3.99 -39.00 22.68
C PHE A 29 4.07 -38.92 24.20
N TYR A 30 5.16 -39.40 24.82
CA TYR A 30 5.33 -39.38 26.27
C TYR A 30 6.26 -38.25 26.74
N ILE A 31 7.33 -37.95 25.99
CA ILE A 31 8.28 -36.87 26.34
C ILE A 31 7.89 -35.54 25.70
N LEU A 32 7.59 -35.52 24.40
CA LEU A 32 7.31 -34.26 23.69
C LEU A 32 5.95 -33.66 24.10
N ARG A 33 4.94 -34.48 24.39
CA ARG A 33 3.60 -34.01 24.80
C ARG A 33 3.60 -33.12 26.06
N PRO A 34 4.21 -33.51 27.19
CA PRO A 34 4.31 -32.63 28.36
C PRO A 34 5.22 -31.42 28.11
N LEU A 35 6.22 -31.55 27.22
CA LEU A 35 7.08 -30.44 26.83
C LEU A 35 6.29 -29.38 26.07
N VAL A 36 5.54 -29.77 25.03
CA VAL A 36 4.70 -28.88 24.21
C VAL A 36 3.59 -28.23 25.04
N ARG A 37 3.04 -28.93 26.04
CA ARG A 37 2.07 -28.36 26.97
C ARG A 37 2.60 -27.14 27.74
N ARG A 38 3.92 -27.04 27.95
CA ARG A 38 4.54 -25.85 28.60
C ARG A 38 4.61 -24.62 27.69
N TRP A 39 4.39 -24.78 26.38
CA TRP A 39 4.58 -23.72 25.38
C TRP A 39 3.26 -23.09 24.93
N GLU A 40 2.13 -23.43 25.59
CA GLU A 40 0.78 -22.85 25.38
C GLU A 40 0.30 -22.81 23.92
N LYS A 41 0.80 -23.69 23.05
CA LYS A 41 0.35 -23.80 21.66
C LYS A 41 -0.62 -24.97 21.49
N ASP A 42 -1.91 -24.68 21.63
CA ASP A 42 -3.01 -25.66 21.48
C ASP A 42 -2.97 -26.40 20.13
N THR A 43 -2.47 -25.76 19.08
CA THR A 43 -2.35 -26.33 17.73
C THR A 43 -1.34 -27.48 17.65
N LEU A 44 -0.21 -27.38 18.35
CA LEU A 44 0.82 -28.43 18.33
C LEU A 44 0.37 -29.67 19.09
N LEU A 45 -0.40 -29.49 20.17
CA LEU A 45 -0.99 -30.60 20.91
C LEU A 45 -2.05 -31.33 20.07
N LEU A 46 -2.84 -30.59 19.29
CA LEU A 46 -3.82 -31.15 18.38
C LEU A 46 -3.15 -32.01 17.29
N ILE A 47 -2.12 -31.47 16.62
CA ILE A 47 -1.34 -32.18 15.60
C ILE A 47 -0.73 -33.47 16.16
N LEU A 48 -0.15 -33.39 17.36
CA LEU A 48 0.44 -34.54 18.04
C LEU A 48 -0.62 -35.60 18.36
N GLY A 49 -1.78 -35.21 18.86
CA GLY A 49 -2.88 -36.13 19.16
C GLY A 49 -3.40 -36.87 17.92
N ILE A 50 -3.63 -36.13 16.83
CA ILE A 50 -4.11 -36.69 15.55
C ILE A 50 -3.08 -37.66 14.96
N SER A 51 -1.78 -37.34 15.10
CA SER A 51 -0.70 -38.14 14.52
C SER A 51 -0.40 -39.42 15.30
N GLN A 52 -0.94 -39.59 16.51
CA GLN A 52 -0.57 -40.71 17.39
C GLN A 52 -0.86 -42.07 16.78
N THR A 53 -2.09 -42.29 16.34
CA THR A 53 -2.53 -43.55 15.73
C THR A 53 -1.83 -43.85 14.40
N PRO A 54 -1.81 -42.96 13.40
CA PRO A 54 -1.14 -43.26 12.12
C PRO A 54 0.37 -43.45 12.28
N VAL A 55 1.06 -42.64 13.10
CA VAL A 55 2.51 -42.84 13.33
C VAL A 55 2.79 -44.22 13.94
N THR A 56 1.95 -44.71 14.86
CA THR A 56 2.14 -46.06 15.40
C THR A 56 1.96 -47.14 14.34
N ILE A 57 0.91 -47.04 13.53
CA ILE A 57 0.62 -48.00 12.46
C ILE A 57 1.75 -47.98 11.43
N PHE A 58 2.18 -46.78 11.01
CA PHE A 58 3.30 -46.57 10.11
C PHE A 58 4.59 -47.23 10.63
N LEU A 59 4.97 -46.97 11.89
CA LEU A 59 6.18 -47.53 12.48
C LEU A 59 6.14 -49.06 12.56
N ILE A 60 4.99 -49.64 12.91
CA ILE A 60 4.79 -51.10 12.94
C ILE A 60 4.92 -51.69 11.54
N LEU A 61 4.21 -51.12 10.55
CA LEU A 61 4.22 -51.59 9.17
C LEU A 61 5.60 -51.46 8.52
N VAL A 62 6.31 -50.34 8.74
CA VAL A 62 7.68 -50.13 8.26
C VAL A 62 8.65 -51.11 8.91
N SER A 63 8.57 -51.29 10.24
CA SER A 63 9.42 -52.24 10.95
C SER A 63 9.24 -53.66 10.40
N PHE A 64 8.00 -54.09 10.24
CA PHE A 64 7.69 -55.41 9.69
C PHE A 64 8.15 -55.57 8.24
N LYS A 65 7.97 -54.53 7.41
CA LYS A 65 8.43 -54.51 6.01
C LYS A 65 9.95 -54.60 5.91
N ILE A 66 10.70 -53.84 6.72
CA ILE A 66 12.17 -53.88 6.75
C ILE A 66 12.65 -55.27 7.16
N SER A 67 12.05 -55.87 8.20
CA SER A 67 12.41 -57.23 8.60
C SER A 67 12.18 -58.23 7.49
N LEU A 68 11.03 -58.17 6.81
CA LEU A 68 10.70 -59.05 5.68
C LEU A 68 11.64 -58.90 4.47
N PHE A 69 12.41 -57.83 4.36
CA PHE A 69 13.40 -57.65 3.30
C PHE A 69 14.49 -58.73 3.34
N HIS A 70 14.87 -59.20 4.54
CA HIS A 70 15.85 -60.28 4.70
C HIS A 70 15.38 -61.65 4.21
N LEU A 71 14.07 -61.81 4.00
CA LEU A 71 13.43 -63.01 3.46
C LEU A 71 13.09 -62.88 1.97
N GLN A 72 13.50 -61.79 1.32
CA GLN A 72 13.25 -61.58 -0.11
C GLN A 72 13.93 -62.66 -0.96
N GLY A 73 13.24 -63.12 -2.00
CA GLY A 73 13.73 -64.18 -2.91
C GLY A 73 13.39 -65.62 -2.49
N LEU A 74 12.72 -65.82 -1.36
CA LEU A 74 12.29 -67.15 -0.90
C LEU A 74 10.98 -67.65 -1.55
N GLY A 75 10.29 -66.81 -2.32
CA GLY A 75 9.11 -67.18 -3.11
C GLY A 75 8.13 -66.03 -3.33
N SER A 76 7.23 -66.17 -4.32
CA SER A 76 6.28 -65.13 -4.74
C SER A 76 5.33 -64.64 -3.65
N ILE A 77 5.11 -65.45 -2.61
CA ILE A 77 4.26 -65.10 -1.46
C ILE A 77 4.87 -63.95 -0.66
N ILE A 78 6.20 -63.93 -0.46
CA ILE A 78 6.87 -62.87 0.32
C ILE A 78 6.86 -61.55 -0.45
N ASP A 79 7.06 -61.60 -1.77
CA ASP A 79 6.95 -60.41 -2.62
C ASP A 79 5.52 -59.85 -2.64
N LEU A 80 4.50 -60.71 -2.63
CA LEU A 80 3.10 -60.30 -2.48
C LEU A 80 2.87 -59.60 -1.14
N ILE A 81 3.38 -60.17 -0.04
CA ILE A 81 3.28 -59.56 1.30
C ILE A 81 3.96 -58.19 1.33
N GLN A 82 5.15 -58.04 0.74
CA GLN A 82 5.83 -56.75 0.66
C GLN A 82 5.05 -55.70 -0.14
N LYS A 83 4.41 -56.09 -1.25
CA LYS A 83 3.53 -55.21 -2.03
C LYS A 83 2.30 -54.79 -1.22
N VAL A 84 1.63 -55.73 -0.57
CA VAL A 84 0.46 -55.47 0.29
C VAL A 84 0.82 -54.54 1.45
N LEU A 85 1.96 -54.74 2.10
CA LEU A 85 2.45 -53.83 3.15
C LEU A 85 2.71 -52.42 2.62
N THR A 86 3.25 -52.31 1.41
CA THR A 86 3.45 -51.01 0.76
C THR A 86 2.13 -50.31 0.48
N ALA A 87 1.12 -51.05 0.02
CA ALA A 87 -0.22 -50.54 -0.19
C ALA A 87 -0.84 -50.03 1.13
N PHE A 88 -0.74 -50.79 2.22
CA PHE A 88 -1.22 -50.37 3.54
C PHE A 88 -0.48 -49.13 4.09
N LEU A 89 0.83 -49.01 3.85
CA LEU A 89 1.58 -47.80 4.20
C LEU A 89 1.07 -46.57 3.45
N ILE A 90 0.77 -46.70 2.16
CA ILE A 90 0.19 -45.62 1.36
C ILE A 90 -1.19 -45.23 1.89
N ALA A 91 -2.03 -46.21 2.24
CA ALA A 91 -3.35 -45.97 2.81
C ALA A 91 -3.27 -45.24 4.16
N ASP A 92 -2.36 -45.65 5.04
CA ASP A 92 -2.11 -45.03 6.34
C ASP A 92 -1.62 -43.58 6.18
N ILE A 93 -0.64 -43.32 5.32
CA ILE A 93 -0.18 -41.96 5.00
C ILE A 93 -1.31 -41.11 4.42
N THR A 94 -2.11 -41.66 3.51
CA THR A 94 -3.23 -40.94 2.87
C THR A 94 -4.25 -40.50 3.92
N TYR A 95 -4.64 -41.42 4.80
CA TYR A 95 -5.53 -41.13 5.92
C TYR A 95 -4.92 -40.09 6.85
N TRP A 96 -3.64 -40.23 7.20
CA TRP A 96 -2.94 -39.32 8.10
C TRP A 96 -2.88 -37.90 7.55
N VAL A 97 -2.50 -37.72 6.29
CA VAL A 97 -2.45 -36.41 5.62
C VAL A 97 -3.84 -35.78 5.56
N SER A 98 -4.87 -36.55 5.22
CA SER A 98 -6.25 -36.08 5.20
C SER A 98 -6.69 -35.59 6.58
N GLN A 99 -6.42 -36.36 7.63
CA GLN A 99 -6.82 -36.02 9.00
C GLN A 99 -6.05 -34.81 9.54
N LEU A 100 -4.76 -34.70 9.25
CA LEU A 100 -3.98 -33.50 9.59
C LEU A 100 -4.55 -32.25 8.92
N PHE A 101 -4.98 -32.37 7.67
CA PHE A 101 -5.58 -31.26 6.97
C PHE A 101 -6.94 -30.84 7.58
N THR A 102 -7.87 -31.80 7.74
CA THR A 102 -9.23 -31.51 8.20
C THR A 102 -9.33 -31.12 9.66
N GLU A 103 -8.53 -31.73 10.52
CA GLU A 103 -8.63 -31.49 11.97
C GLU A 103 -7.65 -30.44 12.46
N ALA A 104 -6.43 -30.36 11.89
CA ALA A 104 -5.44 -29.38 12.33
C ALA A 104 -5.45 -28.11 11.47
N ALA A 105 -5.25 -28.24 10.16
CA ALA A 105 -5.11 -27.07 9.29
C ALA A 105 -6.41 -26.26 9.18
N VAL A 106 -7.56 -26.91 8.97
CA VAL A 106 -8.86 -26.24 8.90
C VAL A 106 -9.27 -25.63 10.24
N THR A 107 -9.04 -26.32 11.36
CA THR A 107 -9.34 -25.77 12.69
C THR A 107 -8.49 -24.54 12.99
N TYR A 108 -7.21 -24.56 12.61
CA TYR A 108 -6.34 -23.40 12.71
C TYR A 108 -6.82 -22.23 11.84
N LEU A 109 -7.19 -22.49 10.58
CA LEU A 109 -7.73 -21.49 9.67
C LEU A 109 -9.01 -20.85 10.23
N LYS A 110 -9.96 -21.64 10.74
CA LYS A 110 -11.19 -21.14 11.39
C LYS A 110 -10.91 -20.29 12.62
N ALA A 111 -9.92 -20.69 13.44
CA ALA A 111 -9.54 -19.94 14.62
C ALA A 111 -8.85 -18.60 14.28
N TYR A 112 -8.12 -18.56 13.17
CA TYR A 112 -7.46 -17.35 12.67
C TYR A 112 -8.44 -16.36 12.04
N ALA A 113 -9.33 -16.85 11.19
CA ALA A 113 -10.25 -16.01 10.44
C ALA A 113 -11.32 -15.33 11.33
N ARG A 114 -11.79 -16.00 12.40
CA ARG A 114 -12.61 -15.39 13.46
C ARG A 114 -11.99 -14.17 14.14
N LYS A 115 -10.67 -14.02 14.09
CA LYS A 115 -9.95 -12.87 14.69
C LYS A 115 -9.76 -11.70 13.73
N THR A 116 -10.05 -11.87 12.45
CA THR A 116 -9.65 -10.93 11.40
C THR A 116 -10.81 -10.32 10.61
N GLU A 117 -12.07 -10.50 11.05
CA GLU A 117 -13.29 -10.07 10.32
C GLU A 117 -13.23 -10.41 8.82
N ALA A 118 -12.54 -11.50 8.49
CA ALA A 118 -12.19 -11.80 7.12
C ALA A 118 -13.34 -12.56 6.46
N VAL A 119 -13.88 -12.00 5.38
CA VAL A 119 -15.01 -12.54 4.57
C VAL A 119 -14.73 -13.94 3.96
N TRP A 120 -13.51 -14.47 4.14
CA TRP A 120 -13.10 -15.79 3.66
C TRP A 120 -13.66 -16.97 4.45
N ASP A 121 -14.10 -16.74 5.70
CA ASP A 121 -14.54 -17.79 6.63
C ASP A 121 -15.70 -18.63 6.06
N ASP A 122 -16.66 -17.97 5.43
CA ASP A 122 -17.93 -18.59 5.03
C ASP A 122 -17.85 -19.36 3.70
N VAL A 123 -16.82 -19.12 2.89
CA VAL A 123 -16.71 -19.70 1.54
C VAL A 123 -15.42 -20.48 1.34
N LEU A 124 -14.25 -19.92 1.67
CA LEU A 124 -12.97 -20.56 1.36
C LEU A 124 -12.70 -21.77 2.25
N ILE A 125 -13.05 -21.67 3.54
CA ILE A 125 -12.79 -22.74 4.50
C ILE A 125 -13.64 -24.00 4.22
N PRO A 126 -14.97 -23.91 3.99
CA PRO A 126 -15.76 -25.07 3.61
C PRO A 126 -15.29 -25.71 2.30
N LEU A 127 -14.83 -24.92 1.33
CA LEU A 127 -14.25 -25.43 0.10
C LEU A 127 -12.99 -26.26 0.38
N LEU A 128 -12.02 -25.70 1.11
CA LEU A 128 -10.78 -26.42 1.45
C LEU A 128 -11.08 -27.70 2.24
N GLN A 129 -11.96 -27.62 3.24
CA GLN A 129 -12.33 -28.76 4.09
C GLN A 129 -12.94 -29.93 3.31
N ASN A 130 -13.68 -29.66 2.24
CA ASN A 130 -14.34 -30.70 1.46
C ASN A 130 -13.53 -31.17 0.24
N PHE A 131 -12.82 -30.26 -0.44
CA PHE A 131 -12.13 -30.59 -1.69
C PHE A 131 -10.77 -31.25 -1.48
N ILE A 132 -9.97 -30.78 -0.51
CA ILE A 132 -8.60 -31.30 -0.32
C ILE A 132 -8.60 -32.78 0.08
N PRO A 133 -9.43 -33.23 1.06
CA PRO A 133 -9.51 -34.66 1.39
C PRO A 133 -9.90 -35.52 0.19
N VAL A 134 -10.87 -35.08 -0.62
CA VAL A 134 -11.29 -35.82 -1.83
C VAL A 134 -10.12 -36.00 -2.79
N ILE A 135 -9.34 -34.94 -3.05
CA ILE A 135 -8.15 -35.01 -3.91
C ILE A 135 -7.10 -35.94 -3.30
N THR A 136 -6.82 -35.82 -2.00
CA THR A 136 -5.88 -36.68 -1.28
C THR A 136 -6.28 -38.15 -1.36
N TYR A 137 -7.57 -38.48 -1.19
CA TYR A 137 -8.06 -39.85 -1.32
C TYR A 137 -8.00 -40.36 -2.76
N ILE A 138 -8.33 -39.56 -3.77
CA ILE A 138 -8.19 -39.96 -5.17
C ILE A 138 -6.73 -40.34 -5.49
N ILE A 139 -5.77 -39.51 -5.07
CA ILE A 139 -4.34 -39.78 -5.25
C ILE A 139 -3.91 -41.03 -4.46
N GLY A 140 -4.31 -41.12 -3.18
CA GLY A 140 -3.95 -42.23 -2.31
C GLY A 140 -4.50 -43.58 -2.78
N ILE A 141 -5.76 -43.62 -3.23
CA ILE A 141 -6.40 -44.81 -3.80
C ILE A 141 -5.70 -45.21 -5.11
N SER A 142 -5.34 -44.24 -5.95
CA SER A 142 -4.59 -44.50 -7.18
C SER A 142 -3.23 -45.13 -6.88
N LEU A 143 -2.48 -44.56 -5.94
CA LEU A 143 -1.19 -45.11 -5.50
C LEU A 143 -1.35 -46.50 -4.85
N PHE A 144 -2.40 -46.71 -4.05
CA PHE A 144 -2.69 -48.01 -3.44
C PHE A 144 -2.86 -49.10 -4.51
N PHE A 145 -3.74 -48.91 -5.49
CA PHE A 145 -4.02 -49.92 -6.51
C PHE A 145 -2.85 -50.13 -7.48
N THR A 146 -2.11 -49.08 -7.83
CA THR A 146 -0.91 -49.21 -8.67
C THR A 146 0.18 -50.05 -8.00
N THR A 147 0.36 -49.95 -6.67
CA THR A 147 1.29 -50.85 -5.95
C THR A 147 0.87 -52.31 -5.95
N LEU A 148 -0.43 -52.59 -6.09
CA LEU A 148 -0.96 -53.95 -6.25
C LEU A 148 -0.87 -54.46 -7.68
N GLY A 149 -0.38 -53.65 -8.62
CA GLY A 149 -0.21 -54.02 -10.03
C GLY A 149 -1.46 -53.78 -10.89
N VAL A 150 -2.43 -53.01 -10.40
CA VAL A 150 -3.57 -52.57 -11.21
C VAL A 150 -3.13 -51.42 -12.11
N ASP A 151 -3.33 -51.57 -13.42
CA ASP A 151 -3.09 -50.49 -14.37
C ASP A 151 -4.24 -49.47 -14.32
N LEU A 152 -3.94 -48.29 -13.78
CA LEU A 152 -4.87 -47.16 -13.71
C LEU A 152 -4.61 -46.11 -14.80
N THR A 153 -3.76 -46.38 -15.79
CA THR A 153 -3.40 -45.40 -16.82
C THR A 153 -4.63 -44.83 -17.52
N GLY A 154 -5.59 -45.67 -17.90
CA GLY A 154 -6.85 -45.23 -18.54
C GLY A 154 -7.71 -44.35 -17.63
N LEU A 155 -7.78 -44.67 -16.33
CA LEU A 155 -8.52 -43.87 -15.35
C LEU A 155 -7.80 -42.54 -15.05
N GLY A 156 -6.47 -42.55 -15.00
CA GLY A 156 -5.64 -41.35 -14.88
C GLY A 156 -5.81 -40.40 -16.06
N LEU A 157 -5.88 -40.93 -17.29
CA LEU A 157 -6.17 -40.12 -18.48
C LEU A 157 -7.56 -39.46 -18.39
N ALA A 158 -8.59 -40.23 -18.01
CA ALA A 158 -9.94 -39.69 -17.85
C ALA A 158 -10.02 -38.60 -16.76
N LEU A 159 -9.43 -38.85 -15.58
CA LEU A 159 -9.36 -37.87 -14.49
C LEU A 159 -8.54 -36.64 -14.86
N GLY A 160 -7.47 -36.81 -15.64
CA GLY A 160 -6.66 -35.72 -16.18
C GLY A 160 -7.47 -34.81 -17.12
N SER A 161 -8.27 -35.40 -18.02
CA SER A 161 -9.16 -34.64 -18.90
C SER A 161 -10.24 -33.87 -18.13
N ILE A 162 -10.87 -34.50 -17.12
CA ILE A 162 -11.87 -33.83 -16.27
C ILE A 162 -11.21 -32.68 -15.48
N SER A 163 -10.03 -32.90 -14.93
CA SER A 163 -9.25 -31.87 -14.22
C SER A 163 -8.94 -30.67 -15.12
N LEU A 164 -8.61 -30.91 -16.39
CA LEU A 164 -8.35 -29.83 -17.35
C LEU A 164 -9.60 -28.97 -17.57
N VAL A 165 -10.77 -29.60 -17.79
CA VAL A 165 -12.05 -28.88 -17.99
C VAL A 165 -12.43 -28.09 -16.74
N LEU A 166 -12.29 -28.68 -15.56
CA LEU A 166 -12.53 -27.98 -14.29
C LEU A 166 -11.54 -26.82 -14.08
N GLY A 167 -10.27 -27.01 -14.41
CA GLY A 167 -9.24 -25.97 -14.34
C GLY A 167 -9.56 -24.79 -15.26
N LEU A 168 -10.04 -25.06 -16.48
CA LEU A 168 -10.52 -24.03 -17.40
C LEU A 168 -11.75 -23.31 -16.86
N ALA A 169 -12.67 -24.02 -16.21
CA ALA A 169 -13.87 -23.42 -15.61
C ALA A 169 -13.55 -22.49 -14.44
N VAL A 170 -12.49 -22.77 -13.67
CA VAL A 170 -12.09 -21.99 -12.48
C VAL A 170 -11.03 -20.92 -12.82
N ARG A 171 -10.49 -20.92 -14.05
CA ARG A 171 -9.41 -20.02 -14.50
C ARG A 171 -9.67 -18.55 -14.14
N ASP A 172 -10.87 -18.04 -14.39
CA ASP A 172 -11.20 -16.63 -14.15
C ASP A 172 -11.23 -16.28 -12.66
N ILE A 173 -11.61 -17.22 -11.80
CA ILE A 173 -11.61 -17.03 -10.35
C ILE A 173 -10.17 -16.89 -9.86
N LEU A 174 -9.28 -17.80 -10.29
CA LEU A 174 -7.86 -17.77 -9.95
C LEU A 174 -7.18 -16.52 -10.50
N SER A 175 -7.49 -16.14 -11.75
CA SER A 175 -6.94 -14.92 -12.35
C SER A 175 -7.30 -13.68 -11.52
N ASN A 176 -8.56 -13.53 -11.11
CA ASN A 176 -8.96 -12.39 -10.30
C ASN A 176 -8.31 -12.40 -8.91
N PHE A 177 -8.16 -13.57 -8.29
CA PHE A 177 -7.48 -13.72 -7.00
C PHE A 177 -6.01 -13.28 -7.08
N PHE A 178 -5.25 -13.82 -8.03
CA PHE A 178 -3.83 -13.46 -8.18
C PHE A 178 -3.65 -12.01 -8.60
N SER A 179 -4.48 -11.48 -9.50
CA SER A 179 -4.46 -10.06 -9.84
C SER A 179 -4.78 -9.18 -8.62
N GLY A 180 -5.72 -9.59 -7.75
CA GLY A 180 -5.97 -8.90 -6.49
C GLY A 180 -4.76 -8.87 -5.57
N LEU A 181 -4.04 -9.99 -5.47
CA LEU A 181 -2.81 -10.08 -4.66
C LEU A 181 -1.70 -9.18 -5.23
N VAL A 182 -1.52 -9.15 -6.55
CA VAL A 182 -0.56 -8.24 -7.21
C VAL A 182 -0.92 -6.78 -6.95
N LEU A 183 -2.20 -6.40 -7.09
CA LEU A 183 -2.66 -5.03 -6.80
C LEU A 183 -2.37 -4.61 -5.34
N LEU A 184 -2.45 -5.55 -4.40
CA LEU A 184 -2.12 -5.31 -2.99
C LEU A 184 -0.62 -5.21 -2.72
N VAL A 185 0.21 -5.93 -3.47
CA VAL A 185 1.68 -5.91 -3.31
C VAL A 185 2.27 -4.67 -3.97
N ASP A 186 1.93 -4.42 -5.23
CA ASP A 186 2.49 -3.31 -6.01
C ASP A 186 1.84 -1.96 -5.62
N THR A 187 0.63 -1.98 -5.08
CA THR A 187 -0.14 -0.80 -4.65
C THR A 187 -0.16 0.38 -5.65
N PRO A 188 -0.47 0.14 -6.94
CA PRO A 188 -0.51 1.20 -7.97
C PRO A 188 -1.50 2.33 -7.63
N PHE A 189 -2.49 2.02 -6.79
CA PHE A 189 -3.44 2.95 -6.20
C PHE A 189 -3.82 2.50 -4.78
N LYS A 190 -4.34 3.43 -3.98
CA LYS A 190 -4.84 3.21 -2.62
C LYS A 190 -6.31 3.60 -2.51
N PHE A 191 -6.95 3.22 -1.39
CA PHE A 191 -8.25 3.76 -1.02
C PHE A 191 -8.24 5.29 -1.10
N GLY A 192 -9.25 5.87 -1.74
CA GLY A 192 -9.38 7.31 -1.92
C GLY A 192 -8.66 7.89 -3.14
N ASP A 193 -7.72 7.16 -3.76
CA ASP A 193 -7.07 7.63 -4.99
C ASP A 193 -8.10 7.77 -6.12
N VAL A 194 -7.96 8.81 -6.94
CA VAL A 194 -8.67 8.95 -8.21
C VAL A 194 -7.84 8.47 -9.36
N ILE A 195 -8.48 7.64 -10.17
CA ILE A 195 -7.92 7.04 -11.37
C ILE A 195 -8.77 7.39 -12.58
N THR A 196 -8.13 7.43 -13.74
CA THR A 196 -8.81 7.37 -15.04
C THR A 196 -8.77 5.93 -15.52
N THR A 197 -9.95 5.37 -15.79
CA THR A 197 -10.09 4.04 -16.39
C THR A 197 -9.83 4.09 -17.90
N SER A 198 -9.65 2.94 -18.54
CA SER A 198 -9.28 2.85 -19.96
C SER A 198 -10.30 3.45 -20.94
N ASP A 199 -11.56 3.57 -20.52
CA ASP A 199 -12.66 4.25 -21.23
C ASP A 199 -12.66 5.78 -21.04
N GLY A 200 -11.73 6.32 -20.25
CA GLY A 200 -11.63 7.75 -19.93
C GLY A 200 -12.46 8.20 -18.74
N SER A 201 -13.23 7.30 -18.12
CA SER A 201 -14.07 7.65 -16.96
C SER A 201 -13.22 7.96 -15.72
N LEU A 202 -13.64 8.95 -14.93
CA LEU A 202 -13.02 9.28 -13.65
C LEU A 202 -13.65 8.45 -12.52
N ALA A 203 -12.80 7.74 -11.78
CA ALA A 203 -13.23 6.85 -10.71
C ALA A 203 -12.43 7.04 -9.42
N ILE A 204 -13.10 6.97 -8.27
CA ILE A 204 -12.48 6.95 -6.94
C ILE A 204 -12.38 5.50 -6.46
N ILE A 205 -11.22 5.08 -5.96
CA ILE A 205 -11.07 3.77 -5.31
C ILE A 205 -11.82 3.78 -3.97
N LYS A 206 -12.85 2.93 -3.84
CA LYS A 206 -13.61 2.76 -2.59
C LYS A 206 -13.21 1.54 -1.80
N GLN A 207 -12.79 0.45 -2.45
CA GLN A 207 -12.33 -0.75 -1.76
C GLN A 207 -11.57 -1.66 -2.72
N ILE A 208 -10.45 -2.22 -2.28
CA ILE A 208 -9.74 -3.28 -3.01
C ILE A 208 -10.11 -4.61 -2.34
N GLY A 209 -11.06 -5.32 -2.92
CA GLY A 209 -11.42 -6.67 -2.50
C GLY A 209 -10.53 -7.71 -3.18
N ILE A 210 -10.69 -8.99 -2.81
CA ILE A 210 -9.77 -10.01 -3.31
C ILE A 210 -10.08 -10.45 -4.75
N ARG A 211 -11.35 -10.41 -5.15
CA ARG A 211 -11.77 -10.69 -6.54
C ARG A 211 -12.10 -9.42 -7.33
N VAL A 212 -12.68 -8.43 -6.66
CA VAL A 212 -13.20 -7.22 -7.29
C VAL A 212 -12.71 -5.99 -6.54
N THR A 213 -12.45 -4.93 -7.30
CA THR A 213 -12.19 -3.59 -6.78
C THR A 213 -13.45 -2.75 -6.97
N LYS A 214 -13.88 -2.10 -5.89
CA LYS A 214 -15.03 -1.22 -5.85
C LYS A 214 -14.59 0.20 -6.20
N LEU A 215 -15.21 0.75 -7.23
CA LEU A 215 -14.94 2.06 -7.78
C LEU A 215 -16.20 2.93 -7.63
N TYR A 216 -16.03 4.23 -7.41
CA TYR A 216 -17.12 5.21 -7.53
C TYR A 216 -16.88 6.07 -8.75
N LEU A 217 -17.77 5.98 -9.73
CA LEU A 217 -17.72 6.80 -10.93
C LEU A 217 -18.26 8.20 -10.64
N ILE A 218 -17.41 9.21 -10.82
CA ILE A 218 -17.68 10.59 -10.38
C ILE A 218 -18.80 11.21 -11.21
N GLU A 219 -18.79 11.01 -12.54
CA GLU A 219 -19.76 11.62 -13.44
C GLU A 219 -21.14 10.96 -13.35
N GLN A 220 -21.16 9.63 -13.29
CA GLN A 220 -22.39 8.83 -13.24
C GLN A 220 -22.97 8.72 -11.83
N HIS A 221 -22.25 9.19 -10.80
CA HIS A 221 -22.64 9.12 -9.40
C HIS A 221 -23.05 7.72 -8.93
N CYS A 222 -22.34 6.67 -9.38
CA CYS A 222 -22.67 5.29 -9.07
C CYS A 222 -21.43 4.46 -8.70
N GLU A 223 -21.66 3.32 -8.05
CA GLU A 223 -20.61 2.37 -7.71
C GLU A 223 -20.49 1.30 -8.79
N VAL A 224 -19.24 1.00 -9.17
CA VAL A 224 -18.90 -0.04 -10.14
C VAL A 224 -17.96 -1.05 -9.50
N TYR A 225 -18.23 -2.33 -9.73
CA TYR A 225 -17.42 -3.43 -9.24
C TYR A 225 -16.63 -4.02 -10.40
N MET A 226 -15.33 -3.74 -10.45
CA MET A 226 -14.47 -4.23 -11.52
C MET A 226 -13.69 -5.47 -11.07
N PRO A 227 -13.70 -6.58 -11.85
CA PRO A 227 -12.83 -7.71 -11.58
C PRO A 227 -11.36 -7.30 -11.54
N ASN A 228 -10.60 -7.76 -10.56
CA ASN A 228 -9.20 -7.37 -10.38
C ASN A 228 -8.33 -7.74 -11.58
N ALA A 229 -8.64 -8.85 -12.27
CA ALA A 229 -7.94 -9.23 -13.50
C ALA A 229 -8.23 -8.25 -14.65
N ALA A 230 -9.45 -7.72 -14.74
CA ALA A 230 -9.78 -6.70 -15.73
C ALA A 230 -9.06 -5.38 -15.42
N LEU A 231 -9.04 -4.96 -14.15
CA LEU A 231 -8.35 -3.75 -13.70
C LEU A 231 -6.82 -3.87 -13.93
N GLY A 232 -6.21 -4.99 -13.54
CA GLY A 232 -4.76 -5.21 -13.69
C GLY A 232 -4.28 -5.36 -15.14
N ASN A 233 -5.17 -5.73 -16.07
CA ASN A 233 -4.85 -5.84 -17.50
C ASN A 233 -5.07 -4.52 -18.28
N GLN A 234 -5.62 -3.49 -17.65
CA GLN A 234 -5.86 -2.20 -18.27
C GLN A 234 -4.78 -1.19 -17.90
N SER A 235 -4.52 -0.22 -18.77
CA SER A 235 -3.76 0.96 -18.39
C SER A 235 -4.59 1.81 -17.44
N ILE A 236 -4.03 2.10 -16.25
CA ILE A 236 -4.66 2.92 -15.23
C ILE A 236 -3.79 4.15 -15.03
N THR A 237 -4.37 5.33 -15.12
CA THR A 237 -3.68 6.58 -14.79
C THR A 237 -4.13 7.04 -13.41
N ASN A 238 -3.23 7.07 -12.44
CA ASN A 238 -3.52 7.58 -11.11
C ASN A 238 -3.34 9.10 -11.08
N LEU A 239 -4.45 9.84 -10.92
CA LEU A 239 -4.45 11.30 -10.92
C LEU A 239 -4.14 11.90 -9.55
N SER A 240 -4.14 11.07 -8.50
CA SER A 240 -3.79 11.48 -7.14
C SER A 240 -2.29 11.34 -6.86
N ARG A 241 -1.49 10.88 -7.83
CA ARG A 241 -0.05 10.67 -7.69
C ARG A 241 0.74 11.24 -8.87
N PRO A 242 1.97 11.75 -8.65
CA PRO A 242 2.61 11.94 -7.34
C PRO A 242 1.97 13.07 -6.51
N THR A 243 1.22 13.96 -7.16
CA THR A 243 0.54 15.09 -6.51
C THR A 243 -0.92 15.16 -6.95
N THR A 244 -1.73 15.91 -6.24
CA THR A 244 -3.14 16.18 -6.59
C THR A 244 -3.30 17.32 -7.60
N HIS A 245 -2.20 17.83 -8.18
CA HIS A 245 -2.25 18.82 -9.24
C HIS A 245 -2.60 18.15 -10.57
N TYR A 246 -3.52 18.73 -11.34
CA TYR A 246 -3.91 18.16 -12.63
C TYR A 246 -3.91 19.20 -13.74
N ALA A 247 -3.49 18.77 -14.93
CA ALA A 247 -3.41 19.61 -16.11
C ALA A 247 -4.71 19.53 -16.92
N TYR A 248 -5.35 20.66 -17.15
CA TYR A 248 -6.49 20.80 -18.06
C TYR A 248 -6.08 21.54 -19.33
N THR A 249 -6.71 21.19 -20.45
CA THR A 249 -6.49 21.87 -21.74
C THR A 249 -7.77 22.54 -22.21
N ILE A 250 -7.68 23.85 -22.46
CA ILE A 250 -8.75 24.66 -23.04
C ILE A 250 -8.37 25.01 -24.47
N LYS A 251 -9.25 24.68 -25.43
CA LYS A 251 -9.10 25.10 -26.82
C LYS A 251 -9.88 26.39 -27.05
N VAL A 252 -9.23 27.40 -27.62
CA VAL A 252 -9.83 28.70 -27.93
C VAL A 252 -9.41 29.12 -29.34
N SER A 253 -10.35 29.63 -30.13
CA SER A 253 -10.07 30.15 -31.47
C SER A 253 -10.01 31.68 -31.45
N VAL A 254 -9.01 32.20 -32.14
CA VAL A 254 -8.76 33.63 -32.33
C VAL A 254 -8.80 33.90 -33.83
N ARG A 255 -9.13 35.13 -34.25
CA ARG A 255 -9.11 35.51 -35.66
C ARG A 255 -7.73 35.32 -36.26
N ILE A 256 -7.68 34.92 -37.53
CA ILE A 256 -6.42 34.69 -38.25
C ILE A 256 -5.55 35.94 -38.41
N ASP A 257 -6.18 37.11 -38.47
CA ASP A 257 -5.52 38.41 -38.64
C ASP A 257 -5.07 39.04 -37.31
N ALA A 258 -5.32 38.36 -36.18
CA ALA A 258 -4.87 38.81 -34.87
C ALA A 258 -3.37 38.56 -34.66
N ASP A 259 -2.72 39.43 -33.88
CA ASP A 259 -1.36 39.19 -33.42
C ASP A 259 -1.33 38.00 -32.43
N ALA A 260 -0.64 36.93 -32.85
CA ALA A 260 -0.48 35.72 -32.07
C ALA A 260 0.25 35.95 -30.74
N ILE A 261 1.20 36.90 -30.69
CA ILE A 261 1.95 37.24 -29.47
C ILE A 261 1.02 37.93 -28.48
N MET A 262 0.22 38.89 -28.96
CA MET A 262 -0.79 39.56 -28.15
C MET A 262 -1.81 38.56 -27.59
N ALA A 263 -2.33 37.66 -28.42
CA ALA A 263 -3.26 36.61 -27.99
C ALA A 263 -2.62 35.69 -26.93
N THR A 264 -1.38 35.26 -27.15
CA THR A 264 -0.63 34.43 -26.19
C THR A 264 -0.47 35.13 -24.85
N ASN A 265 -0.10 36.41 -24.83
CA ASN A 265 0.06 37.18 -23.60
C ASN A 265 -1.27 37.32 -22.85
N ILE A 266 -2.36 37.67 -23.54
CA ILE A 266 -3.70 37.76 -22.93
C ILE A 266 -4.09 36.41 -22.30
N LEU A 267 -3.91 35.30 -23.02
CA LEU A 267 -4.22 33.97 -22.51
C LEU A 267 -3.36 33.60 -21.30
N LYS A 268 -2.06 33.97 -21.29
CA LYS A 268 -1.14 33.72 -20.16
C LYS A 268 -1.61 34.48 -18.92
N GLU A 269 -1.87 35.78 -19.06
CA GLU A 269 -2.33 36.64 -17.97
C GLU A 269 -3.63 36.11 -17.34
N ILE A 270 -4.57 35.61 -18.15
CA ILE A 270 -5.84 35.09 -17.65
C ILE A 270 -5.63 33.83 -16.82
N VAL A 271 -4.80 32.89 -17.30
CA VAL A 271 -4.54 31.66 -16.55
C VAL A 271 -3.80 31.97 -15.26
N VAL A 272 -2.80 32.86 -15.31
CA VAL A 272 -2.02 33.27 -14.13
C VAL A 272 -2.89 34.05 -13.13
N GLY A 273 -3.85 34.85 -13.60
CA GLY A 273 -4.73 35.65 -12.73
C GLY A 273 -5.74 34.84 -11.93
N HIS A 274 -5.93 33.54 -12.21
CA HIS A 274 -6.91 32.73 -11.51
C HIS A 274 -6.39 32.26 -10.12
N PRO A 275 -7.16 32.39 -9.03
CA PRO A 275 -6.73 31.96 -7.69
C PRO A 275 -6.34 30.48 -7.57
N ASP A 276 -7.08 29.60 -8.23
CA ASP A 276 -6.96 28.13 -8.11
C ASP A 276 -6.08 27.49 -9.20
N THR A 277 -5.40 28.29 -10.02
CA THR A 277 -4.40 27.78 -10.98
C THR A 277 -3.00 27.86 -10.39
N LEU A 278 -2.10 27.03 -10.88
CA LEU A 278 -0.71 27.03 -10.45
C LEU A 278 0.09 27.94 -11.38
N ALA A 279 0.86 28.85 -10.79
CA ALA A 279 1.76 29.79 -11.45
C ALA A 279 2.68 30.45 -10.41
N ASN A 280 3.65 31.24 -10.86
CA ASN A 280 4.50 32.04 -9.99
C ASN A 280 3.65 33.00 -9.13
N PHE A 281 3.86 33.01 -7.81
CA PHE A 281 3.05 33.79 -6.88
C PHE A 281 3.06 35.30 -7.15
N ASP A 282 4.22 35.87 -7.53
CA ASP A 282 4.33 37.31 -7.79
C ASP A 282 3.54 37.69 -9.03
N ASP A 283 3.55 36.85 -10.07
CA ASP A 283 2.75 37.08 -11.27
C ASP A 283 1.26 36.85 -11.03
N LYS A 284 0.88 35.85 -10.22
CA LYS A 284 -0.51 35.65 -9.80
C LYS A 284 -1.05 36.90 -9.12
N LEU A 285 -0.32 37.46 -8.16
CA LEU A 285 -0.75 38.66 -7.42
C LEU A 285 -0.93 39.88 -8.33
N LYS A 286 -0.09 40.04 -9.37
CA LYS A 286 -0.23 41.13 -10.35
C LYS A 286 -1.50 40.99 -11.20
N HIS A 287 -1.84 39.77 -11.61
CA HIS A 287 -2.95 39.52 -12.55
C HIS A 287 -4.28 39.20 -11.87
N LEU A 288 -4.27 38.89 -10.57
CA LEU A 288 -5.45 38.51 -9.78
C LEU A 288 -6.58 39.55 -9.83
N ASP A 289 -6.22 40.84 -9.71
CA ASP A 289 -7.21 41.92 -9.71
C ASP A 289 -7.92 42.08 -11.05
N ALA A 290 -7.20 41.80 -12.14
CA ALA A 290 -7.71 41.91 -13.51
C ALA A 290 -8.68 40.79 -13.90
N PHE A 291 -8.68 39.65 -13.18
CA PHE A 291 -9.55 38.52 -13.48
C PHE A 291 -11.01 38.83 -13.09
N TYR A 292 -11.96 38.62 -14.00
CA TYR A 292 -13.39 38.89 -13.75
C TYR A 292 -14.25 37.61 -13.62
N GLY A 293 -15.41 37.74 -12.99
CA GLY A 293 -16.41 36.66 -12.92
C GLY A 293 -16.16 35.60 -11.84
N LEU A 294 -15.37 35.95 -10.81
CA LEU A 294 -15.20 35.16 -9.60
C LEU A 294 -16.30 35.50 -8.58
N ARG A 295 -16.53 34.61 -7.62
CA ARG A 295 -17.54 34.79 -6.58
C ARG A 295 -17.17 35.93 -5.63
N GLU A 296 -18.12 36.85 -5.44
CA GLU A 296 -18.01 37.97 -4.51
C GLU A 296 -18.25 37.53 -3.06
N ALA A 297 -17.94 38.40 -2.11
CA ALA A 297 -18.14 38.13 -0.69
C ALA A 297 -19.63 37.93 -0.37
N GLU A 298 -19.94 36.87 0.38
CA GLU A 298 -21.30 36.54 0.84
C GLU A 298 -21.26 36.13 2.32
N ASN A 299 -22.05 36.81 3.15
CA ASN A 299 -22.13 36.58 4.60
C ASN A 299 -20.74 36.65 5.27
N ASP A 300 -20.36 35.62 6.05
CA ASP A 300 -19.07 35.51 6.75
C ASP A 300 -17.91 35.00 5.85
N LYS A 301 -18.17 34.74 4.56
CA LYS A 301 -17.16 34.25 3.62
C LYS A 301 -16.49 35.39 2.86
N LEU A 302 -15.19 35.23 2.63
CA LEU A 302 -14.40 36.17 1.83
C LEU A 302 -14.81 36.12 0.36
N SER A 303 -14.53 37.20 -0.39
CA SER A 303 -14.56 37.09 -1.85
C SER A 303 -13.51 36.08 -2.33
N LYS A 304 -13.75 35.43 -3.46
CA LYS A 304 -12.81 34.44 -4.01
C LYS A 304 -11.44 35.06 -4.32
N LYS A 305 -11.42 36.34 -4.72
CA LYS A 305 -10.19 37.10 -4.93
C LYS A 305 -9.42 37.33 -3.64
N GLU A 306 -10.08 37.78 -2.58
CA GLU A 306 -9.43 38.02 -1.28
C GLU A 306 -8.93 36.72 -0.66
N ALA A 307 -9.76 35.65 -0.67
CA ALA A 307 -9.35 34.32 -0.25
C ALA A 307 -8.13 33.83 -1.05
N GLY A 308 -8.14 34.01 -2.38
CA GLY A 308 -7.00 33.72 -3.26
C GLY A 308 -5.74 34.49 -2.87
N ARG A 309 -5.84 35.80 -2.67
CA ARG A 309 -4.71 36.67 -2.30
C ARG A 309 -4.08 36.24 -0.98
N LEU A 310 -4.91 36.00 0.05
CA LEU A 310 -4.44 35.58 1.36
C LEU A 310 -3.77 34.19 1.29
N ARG A 311 -4.36 33.23 0.56
CA ARG A 311 -3.76 31.90 0.36
C ARG A 311 -2.39 31.99 -0.30
N ILE A 312 -2.27 32.76 -1.39
CA ILE A 312 -1.01 32.93 -2.12
C ILE A 312 0.05 33.58 -1.22
N SER A 313 -0.34 34.59 -0.43
CA SER A 313 0.58 35.27 0.49
C SER A 313 1.12 34.32 1.55
N ILE A 314 0.24 33.59 2.25
CA ILE A 314 0.68 32.65 3.29
C ILE A 314 1.47 31.49 2.70
N GLU A 315 1.08 31.00 1.52
CA GLU A 315 1.82 29.93 0.86
C GLU A 315 3.24 30.34 0.46
N LYS A 316 3.44 31.60 0.07
CA LYS A 316 4.78 32.17 -0.14
C LYS A 316 5.61 32.14 1.14
N ASP A 317 5.01 32.50 2.28
CA ASP A 317 5.69 32.48 3.59
C ASP A 317 6.04 31.04 4.02
N ILE A 318 5.12 30.09 3.81
CA ILE A 318 5.36 28.66 4.07
C ILE A 318 6.53 28.16 3.20
N ASN A 319 6.54 28.46 1.91
CA ASN A 319 7.59 28.01 1.00
C ASN A 319 8.95 28.58 1.39
N LEU A 320 8.99 29.83 1.87
CA LEU A 320 10.21 30.44 2.39
C LEU A 320 10.72 29.71 3.65
N VAL A 321 9.82 29.34 4.58
CA VAL A 321 10.18 28.57 5.77
C VAL A 321 10.66 27.17 5.41
N LEU A 322 9.96 26.48 4.49
CA LEU A 322 10.36 25.16 4.00
C LEU A 322 11.73 25.19 3.32
N GLN A 323 12.01 26.22 2.51
CA GLN A 323 13.31 26.39 1.87
C GLN A 323 14.42 26.62 2.91
N LYS A 324 14.18 27.46 3.92
CA LYS A 324 15.12 27.66 5.04
C LYS A 324 15.36 26.37 5.82
N LEU A 325 14.30 25.62 6.13
CA LEU A 325 14.41 24.33 6.81
C LEU A 325 15.24 23.35 6.01
N LYS A 326 15.03 23.25 4.69
CA LYS A 326 15.84 22.41 3.81
C LYS A 326 17.32 22.74 3.95
N THR A 327 17.69 24.02 3.81
CA THR A 327 19.09 24.45 3.95
C THR A 327 19.68 24.06 5.30
N LEU A 328 18.96 24.30 6.40
CA LEU A 328 19.41 23.94 7.75
C LEU A 328 19.54 22.42 7.95
N PHE A 329 18.66 21.62 7.34
CA PHE A 329 18.78 20.17 7.37
C PHE A 329 19.94 19.66 6.52
N ASP A 330 20.17 20.24 5.35
CA ASP A 330 21.31 19.89 4.49
C ASP A 330 22.63 20.15 5.24
N ASP A 331 22.75 21.32 5.90
CA ASP A 331 23.89 21.67 6.75
C ASP A 331 24.05 20.68 7.92
N LEU A 332 22.95 20.36 8.63
CA LEU A 332 22.96 19.40 9.74
C LEU A 332 23.39 18.00 9.28
N ILE A 333 22.92 17.54 8.12
CA ILE A 333 23.27 16.24 7.55
C ILE A 333 24.76 16.19 7.20
N GLU A 334 25.31 17.27 6.65
CA GLU A 334 26.75 17.35 6.35
C GLU A 334 27.59 17.29 7.62
N GLU A 335 27.20 18.04 8.67
CA GLU A 335 27.86 17.98 9.98
C GLU A 335 27.80 16.57 10.58
N ILE A 336 26.64 15.91 10.60
CA ILE A 336 26.49 14.54 11.11
C ILE A 336 27.43 13.58 10.38
N LYS A 337 27.52 13.67 9.05
CA LYS A 337 28.40 12.80 8.25
C LYS A 337 29.89 12.98 8.57
N ILE A 338 30.32 14.20 8.88
CA ILE A 338 31.70 14.49 9.27
C ILE A 338 31.97 13.89 10.66
N LEU A 339 31.06 14.12 11.60
CA LEU A 339 31.20 13.72 13.01
C LEU A 339 31.14 12.20 13.21
N GLU A 340 30.31 11.49 12.44
CA GLU A 340 30.24 10.01 12.49
C GLU A 340 31.56 9.33 12.08
N ARG A 341 32.44 9.98 11.30
CA ARG A 341 33.75 9.42 10.91
C ARG A 341 34.79 9.47 12.03
N GLY A 342 34.64 10.41 12.97
CA GLY A 342 35.58 10.65 14.09
C GLY A 342 35.10 10.11 15.43
N GLY A 343 33.81 9.81 15.57
CA GLY A 343 33.15 9.49 16.84
C GLY A 343 32.76 10.78 17.58
N LEU A 344 31.49 10.87 18.00
CA LEU A 344 30.93 12.10 18.57
C LEU A 344 31.45 12.38 19.98
N ASP A 345 32.10 13.54 20.16
CA ASP A 345 32.42 14.06 21.49
C ASP A 345 31.25 14.86 22.11
N ALA A 346 31.37 15.21 23.40
CA ALA A 346 30.32 15.93 24.12
C ALA A 346 30.14 17.41 23.68
N GLN A 347 31.12 18.00 23.01
CA GLN A 347 31.06 19.36 22.47
C GLN A 347 30.37 19.38 21.10
N GLU A 348 30.74 18.46 20.22
CA GLU A 348 30.13 18.20 18.92
C GLU A 348 28.64 17.87 19.06
N LEU A 349 28.28 17.05 20.05
CA LEU A 349 26.88 16.75 20.36
C LEU A 349 26.08 18.01 20.74
N ARG A 350 26.70 18.96 21.46
CA ARG A 350 26.04 20.23 21.83
C ARG A 350 25.86 21.14 20.62
N ILE A 351 26.80 21.12 19.67
CA ILE A 351 26.68 21.87 18.41
C ILE A 351 25.50 21.32 17.61
N LEU A 352 25.43 19.99 17.42
CA LEU A 352 24.30 19.36 16.72
C LEU A 352 22.95 19.65 17.39
N GLN A 353 22.89 19.58 18.73
CA GLN A 353 21.68 19.93 19.48
C GLN A 353 21.28 21.39 19.30
N LYS A 354 22.25 22.32 19.25
CA LYS A 354 21.99 23.74 19.02
C LYS A 354 21.47 24.01 17.60
N ASN A 355 22.09 23.41 16.59
CA ASN A 355 21.68 23.55 15.19
C ASN A 355 20.29 22.94 14.99
N TYR A 356 20.03 21.79 15.59
CA TYR A 356 18.71 21.19 15.58
C TYR A 356 17.66 22.01 16.35
N GLN A 357 18.03 22.72 17.42
CA GLN A 357 17.12 23.64 18.11
C GLN A 357 16.64 24.78 17.20
N GLU A 358 17.48 25.28 16.30
CA GLU A 358 17.08 26.31 15.33
C GLU A 358 16.01 25.77 14.36
N ILE A 359 16.18 24.54 13.88
CA ILE A 359 15.18 23.83 13.08
C ILE A 359 13.86 23.68 13.85
N LEU A 360 13.92 23.24 15.12
CA LEU A 360 12.73 23.08 15.97
C LEU A 360 11.98 24.40 16.14
N ASN A 361 12.69 25.50 16.36
CA ASN A 361 12.09 26.82 16.51
C ASN A 361 11.38 27.29 15.22
N LEU A 362 11.98 27.04 14.04
CA LEU A 362 11.35 27.36 12.75
C LEU A 362 10.09 26.53 12.48
N VAL A 363 10.07 25.27 12.94
CA VAL A 363 8.88 24.42 12.82
C VAL A 363 7.77 24.87 13.79
N GLY A 364 8.14 25.31 15.00
CA GLY A 364 7.21 25.63 16.09
C GLY A 364 7.21 24.60 17.21
N MET A 365 8.33 23.90 17.40
CA MET A 365 8.54 22.89 18.43
C MET A 365 9.50 23.40 19.49
N VAL A 366 9.22 23.09 20.76
CA VAL A 366 10.07 23.46 21.90
C VAL A 366 10.51 22.22 22.65
N VAL A 367 11.74 22.23 23.16
CA VAL A 367 12.25 21.17 24.02
C VAL A 367 11.81 21.44 25.45
N LEU A 368 10.97 20.57 26.00
CA LEU A 368 10.65 20.57 27.42
C LEU A 368 11.53 19.56 28.15
N THR A 369 11.93 19.90 29.37
CA THR A 369 12.77 19.05 30.20
C THR A 369 12.16 18.91 31.58
N GLU A 370 11.81 17.69 31.96
CA GLU A 370 11.37 17.36 33.32
C GLU A 370 12.51 16.65 34.07
N ARG A 371 12.82 17.13 35.27
CA ARG A 371 13.75 16.48 36.20
C ARG A 371 12.98 15.80 37.32
N LYS A 372 13.01 14.46 37.35
CA LYS A 372 12.54 13.66 38.49
C LYS A 372 13.73 12.98 39.16
N GLY A 373 14.19 13.56 40.27
CA GLY A 373 15.36 13.06 41.01
C GLY A 373 16.64 13.15 40.16
N LYS A 374 17.35 12.02 39.98
CA LYS A 374 18.54 11.94 39.12
C LYS A 374 18.23 11.71 37.63
N ARG A 375 16.96 11.46 37.26
CA ARG A 375 16.56 11.22 35.87
C ARG A 375 16.05 12.52 35.25
N GLN A 376 16.64 12.91 34.13
CA GLN A 376 16.19 14.00 33.28
C GLN A 376 15.54 13.38 32.03
N ARG A 377 14.31 13.78 31.73
CA ARG A 377 13.62 13.39 30.50
C ARG A 377 13.34 14.66 29.70
N SER A 378 13.74 14.66 28.43
CA SER A 378 13.37 15.69 27.47
C SER A 378 12.45 15.12 26.40
N TRP A 379 11.49 15.93 25.96
CA TRP A 379 10.63 15.63 24.83
C TRP A 379 10.31 16.93 24.08
N LEU A 380 9.85 16.78 22.84
CA LEU A 380 9.35 17.90 22.07
C LEU A 380 7.86 18.10 22.35
N GLU A 381 7.48 19.36 22.53
CA GLU A 381 6.09 19.79 22.57
C GLU A 381 5.89 20.95 21.61
N GLU A 382 4.66 21.10 21.13
CA GLU A 382 4.30 22.23 20.27
C GLU A 382 4.35 23.52 21.10
N GLU A 383 4.91 24.59 20.53
CA GLU A 383 4.89 25.89 21.18
C GLU A 383 3.44 26.40 21.27
N GLN A 384 3.01 26.90 22.43
CA GLN A 384 1.65 27.46 22.58
C GLN A 384 1.42 28.58 21.56
N GLU A 385 0.25 28.55 20.91
CA GLU A 385 -0.11 29.49 19.84
C GLU A 385 0.01 30.95 20.30
N SER A 386 0.99 31.66 19.75
CA SER A 386 1.07 33.10 19.81
C SER A 386 0.78 33.69 18.43
N PRO A 387 -0.20 34.60 18.29
CA PRO A 387 -0.61 35.14 17.00
C PRO A 387 0.48 35.91 16.24
N GLU A 388 1.59 36.26 16.90
CA GLU A 388 2.70 37.02 16.31
C GLU A 388 3.81 36.14 15.70
N LYS A 389 3.82 34.82 15.98
CA LYS A 389 4.92 33.93 15.57
C LYS A 389 4.65 33.22 14.24
N HIS A 390 5.58 33.39 13.30
CA HIS A 390 5.56 32.83 11.95
C HIS A 390 6.39 31.53 11.90
N ASN A 391 5.90 30.46 12.54
CA ASN A 391 6.51 29.14 12.48
C ASN A 391 5.76 28.25 11.47
N LEU A 392 6.36 27.15 11.03
CA LEU A 392 5.78 26.31 9.98
C LEU A 392 4.38 25.81 10.34
N ILE A 393 4.18 25.31 11.55
CA ILE A 393 2.89 24.76 12.00
C ILE A 393 1.81 25.85 12.02
N SER A 394 2.10 27.02 12.60
CA SER A 394 1.14 28.13 12.67
C SER A 394 0.79 28.67 11.29
N LEU A 395 1.76 28.75 10.38
CA LEU A 395 1.54 29.17 8.99
C LEU A 395 0.68 28.17 8.22
N VAL A 396 0.95 26.87 8.35
CA VAL A 396 0.13 25.81 7.70
C VAL A 396 -1.29 25.82 8.24
N ARG A 397 -1.48 25.99 9.55
CA ARG A 397 -2.81 26.14 10.15
C ARG A 397 -3.55 27.36 9.65
N ASN A 398 -2.88 28.51 9.61
CA ASN A 398 -3.46 29.72 9.06
C ASN A 398 -3.83 29.55 7.58
N TRP A 399 -2.96 28.91 6.79
CA TRP A 399 -3.21 28.61 5.39
C TRP A 399 -4.48 27.77 5.19
N TYR A 400 -4.64 26.65 5.90
CA TYR A 400 -5.86 25.86 5.76
C TYR A 400 -7.09 26.55 6.37
N ASN A 401 -6.93 27.37 7.41
CA ASN A 401 -8.04 28.17 7.95
C ASN A 401 -8.54 29.23 6.95
N ILE A 402 -7.67 29.76 6.08
CA ILE A 402 -8.10 30.61 4.97
C ILE A 402 -8.89 29.80 3.95
N TRP A 403 -8.49 28.55 3.68
CA TRP A 403 -9.26 27.65 2.80
C TRP A 403 -10.69 27.45 3.28
N LEU A 404 -10.91 27.32 4.59
CA LEU A 404 -12.25 27.22 5.17
C LEU A 404 -13.13 28.46 4.90
N LYS A 405 -12.51 29.61 4.62
CA LYS A 405 -13.19 30.86 4.26
C LYS A 405 -13.39 31.03 2.76
N ASP A 406 -12.92 30.09 1.93
CA ASP A 406 -13.13 30.11 0.48
C ASP A 406 -14.62 29.92 0.17
N PRO A 407 -15.21 30.81 -0.65
CA PRO A 407 -16.63 30.74 -0.97
C PRO A 407 -17.02 29.48 -1.77
N ASP A 408 -16.08 28.88 -2.52
CA ASP A 408 -16.31 27.71 -3.36
C ASP A 408 -16.08 26.38 -2.62
N LEU A 409 -15.54 26.40 -1.40
CA LEU A 409 -15.32 25.19 -0.62
C LEU A 409 -16.66 24.57 -0.14
N VAL A 410 -16.86 23.30 -0.47
CA VAL A 410 -18.03 22.51 -0.06
C VAL A 410 -17.96 22.12 1.41
N LEU A 411 -19.11 21.76 2.01
CA LEU A 411 -19.22 21.51 3.45
C LEU A 411 -18.37 20.30 3.91
N GLU A 412 -18.31 19.25 3.10
CA GLU A 412 -17.56 18.04 3.39
C GLU A 412 -16.06 18.32 3.48
N ASP A 413 -15.54 19.15 2.57
CA ASP A 413 -14.13 19.53 2.53
C ASP A 413 -13.73 20.41 3.73
N GLN A 414 -14.69 21.06 4.40
CA GLN A 414 -14.42 21.85 5.62
C GLN A 414 -13.95 20.97 6.79
N HIS A 415 -14.27 19.67 6.77
CA HIS A 415 -13.81 18.70 7.76
C HIS A 415 -12.58 17.94 7.25
N ILE A 416 -12.59 17.50 5.99
CA ILE A 416 -11.50 16.73 5.39
C ILE A 416 -10.19 17.50 5.42
N LEU A 417 -10.23 18.79 5.07
CA LEU A 417 -9.01 19.57 4.86
C LEU A 417 -8.26 19.81 6.19
N PRO A 418 -8.89 20.25 7.30
CA PRO A 418 -8.22 20.30 8.61
C PRO A 418 -7.70 18.94 9.08
N ASP A 419 -8.50 17.87 8.94
CA ASP A 419 -8.13 16.54 9.40
C ASP A 419 -6.88 16.01 8.68
N GLU A 420 -6.80 16.18 7.35
CA GLU A 420 -5.64 15.80 6.55
C GLU A 420 -4.37 16.56 6.97
N TRP A 421 -4.48 17.87 7.21
CA TRP A 421 -3.33 18.70 7.56
C TRP A 421 -2.88 18.51 9.00
N GLU A 422 -3.79 18.34 9.95
CA GLU A 422 -3.42 17.99 11.33
C GLU A 422 -2.76 16.62 11.41
N GLN A 423 -3.22 15.62 10.64
CA GLN A 423 -2.52 14.33 10.54
C GLN A 423 -1.08 14.48 10.01
N LYS A 424 -0.88 15.32 8.98
CA LYS A 424 0.47 15.61 8.47
C LYS A 424 1.34 16.33 9.50
N ILE A 425 0.78 17.29 10.24
CA ILE A 425 1.45 18.00 11.32
C ILE A 425 1.84 17.02 12.45
N ASP A 426 0.96 16.10 12.83
CA ASP A 426 1.26 15.10 13.85
C ASP A 426 2.37 14.13 13.41
N LEU A 427 2.36 13.70 12.14
CA LEU A 427 3.46 12.91 11.58
C LEU A 427 4.78 13.69 11.57
N LEU A 428 4.75 14.99 11.27
CA LEU A 428 5.91 15.88 11.36
C LEU A 428 6.46 15.92 12.80
N LYS A 429 5.59 16.13 13.80
CA LYS A 429 5.95 16.13 15.23
C LYS A 429 6.59 14.81 15.66
N ILE A 430 5.98 13.68 15.28
CA ILE A 430 6.48 12.33 15.61
C ILE A 430 7.89 12.13 15.03
N LYS A 431 8.08 12.48 13.76
CA LYS A 431 9.36 12.31 13.07
C LYS A 431 10.47 13.19 13.64
N LEU A 432 10.16 14.45 13.97
CA LEU A 432 11.08 15.37 14.63
C LEU A 432 11.45 14.92 16.05
N ASN A 433 10.48 14.40 16.81
CA ASN A 433 10.75 13.88 18.15
C ASN A 433 11.66 12.64 18.11
N LYS A 434 11.47 11.77 17.11
CA LYS A 434 12.38 10.64 16.90
C LYS A 434 13.79 11.10 16.53
N LEU A 435 13.93 12.06 15.60
CA LEU A 435 15.24 12.64 15.27
C LEU A 435 15.90 13.30 16.49
N TYR A 436 15.13 14.05 17.30
CA TYR A 436 15.61 14.65 18.55
C TYR A 436 16.17 13.60 19.51
N GLN A 437 15.47 12.48 19.68
CA GLN A 437 15.90 11.39 20.57
C GLN A 437 17.17 10.72 20.06
N THR A 438 17.27 10.47 18.76
CA THR A 438 18.48 9.88 18.15
C THR A 438 19.68 10.82 18.24
N ILE A 439 19.50 12.14 18.00
CA ILE A 439 20.56 13.16 18.20
C ILE A 439 20.96 13.22 19.68
N SER A 440 19.99 13.14 20.61
CA SER A 440 20.27 13.24 22.05
C SER A 440 20.94 12.00 22.63
N ASN A 441 20.78 10.84 22.00
CA ASN A 441 21.35 9.58 22.46
C ASN A 441 21.80 8.68 21.28
N PRO A 442 22.96 8.98 20.65
CA PRO A 442 23.40 8.32 19.41
C PRO A 442 23.76 6.83 19.55
N GLY A 443 23.76 6.26 20.76
CA GLY A 443 24.25 4.90 21.03
C GLY A 443 23.20 3.79 21.12
N VAL A 444 21.91 4.09 20.88
CA VAL A 444 20.80 3.15 21.12
C VAL A 444 20.19 2.57 19.83
N ASP A 445 20.30 3.28 18.70
CA ASP A 445 19.69 2.85 17.43
C ASP A 445 20.74 2.26 16.46
N GLU A 446 20.39 1.17 15.77
CA GLU A 446 21.25 0.53 14.74
C GLU A 446 21.35 1.34 13.44
N THR A 447 20.43 2.28 13.19
CA THR A 447 20.44 3.15 12.02
C THR A 447 21.36 4.36 12.22
N ARG A 448 22.21 4.64 11.22
CA ARG A 448 23.02 5.86 11.18
C ARG A 448 22.13 7.11 11.22
N LEU A 449 22.63 8.15 11.90
CA LEU A 449 21.86 9.36 12.18
C LEU A 449 21.63 10.16 10.88
N ASP A 450 22.60 10.16 9.97
CA ASP A 450 22.51 10.77 8.64
C ASP A 450 21.38 10.17 7.80
N ASP A 451 21.26 8.84 7.76
CA ASP A 451 20.20 8.13 7.02
C ASP A 451 18.81 8.52 7.52
N TYR A 452 18.64 8.74 8.82
CA TYR A 452 17.36 9.18 9.36
C TYR A 452 17.04 10.61 8.97
N ALA A 453 18.00 11.52 9.05
CA ALA A 453 17.84 12.92 8.67
C ALA A 453 17.54 13.07 7.16
N VAL A 454 18.24 12.32 6.30
CA VAL A 454 17.97 12.29 4.85
C VAL A 454 16.54 11.83 4.58
N ARG A 455 16.11 10.69 5.16
CA ARG A 455 14.73 10.19 5.00
C ARG A 455 13.69 11.17 5.53
N PHE A 456 14.03 11.96 6.54
CA PHE A 456 13.13 12.99 7.06
C PHE A 456 12.97 14.13 6.04
N VAL A 457 14.06 14.64 5.47
CA VAL A 457 14.03 15.69 4.44
C VAL A 457 13.25 15.21 3.22
N ASP A 458 13.53 13.99 2.72
CA ASP A 458 12.80 13.40 1.60
C ASP A 458 11.29 13.36 1.86
N TRP A 459 10.88 12.95 3.06
CA TRP A 459 9.48 12.94 3.46
C TRP A 459 8.88 14.35 3.57
N LEU A 460 9.64 15.31 4.11
CA LEU A 460 9.20 16.70 4.21
C LEU A 460 8.90 17.29 2.82
N GLU A 461 9.76 17.01 1.83
CA GLU A 461 9.60 17.52 0.46
C GLU A 461 8.50 16.81 -0.32
N SER A 462 8.36 15.48 -0.15
CA SER A 462 7.45 14.68 -0.98
C SER A 462 6.07 14.43 -0.36
N ASN A 463 5.94 14.43 0.96
CA ASN A 463 4.71 14.03 1.65
C ASN A 463 4.07 15.14 2.50
N PHE A 464 4.85 16.09 3.02
CA PHE A 464 4.30 17.19 3.82
C PHE A 464 3.73 18.29 2.91
N LYS A 465 4.59 19.12 2.30
CA LYS A 465 4.22 20.16 1.35
C LYS A 465 5.40 20.49 0.42
N GLU A 466 5.17 20.45 -0.89
CA GLU A 466 6.19 20.78 -1.89
C GLU A 466 6.52 22.28 -1.86
N SER A 467 7.81 22.62 -1.81
CA SER A 467 8.29 24.00 -1.74
C SER A 467 8.39 24.71 -3.10
N THR A 468 8.64 23.95 -4.18
CA THR A 468 8.75 24.48 -5.54
C THR A 468 8.23 23.48 -6.55
N THR A 469 7.59 23.96 -7.60
CA THR A 469 7.04 23.09 -8.65
C THR A 469 7.33 23.67 -10.03
N ALA A 470 8.55 23.37 -10.49
CA ALA A 470 9.16 23.96 -11.68
C ALA A 470 8.37 23.79 -12.99
N TRP A 471 7.41 22.86 -13.06
CA TRP A 471 6.70 22.49 -14.30
C TRP A 471 5.29 23.10 -14.45
N LYS A 472 4.91 24.04 -13.58
CA LYS A 472 3.51 24.46 -13.41
C LYS A 472 3.10 25.74 -14.14
N GLU A 473 3.97 26.36 -14.93
CA GLU A 473 3.56 27.50 -15.76
C GLU A 473 2.53 27.09 -16.83
N PRO A 474 1.59 27.98 -17.19
CA PRO A 474 0.63 27.71 -18.25
C PRO A 474 1.34 27.59 -19.60
N GLN A 475 1.02 26.53 -20.35
CA GLN A 475 1.58 26.30 -21.68
C GLN A 475 0.54 26.70 -22.72
N ILE A 476 0.89 27.66 -23.57
CA ILE A 476 0.01 28.17 -24.62
C ILE A 476 0.68 27.87 -25.96
N GLN A 477 -0.02 27.10 -26.79
CA GLN A 477 0.49 26.65 -28.08
C GLN A 477 -0.55 26.89 -29.15
N ILE A 478 -0.12 27.33 -30.33
CA ILE A 478 -0.95 27.34 -31.52
C ILE A 478 -0.99 25.89 -32.04
N THR A 479 -2.16 25.28 -32.05
CA THR A 479 -2.32 23.88 -32.47
C THR A 479 -2.72 23.73 -33.92
N ASP A 480 -3.47 24.71 -34.43
CA ASP A 480 -3.99 24.65 -35.78
C ASP A 480 -4.27 26.05 -36.33
N ILE A 481 -4.24 26.16 -37.65
CA ILE A 481 -4.56 27.36 -38.40
C ILE A 481 -5.46 26.93 -39.55
N GLN A 482 -6.78 27.05 -39.37
CA GLN A 482 -7.77 26.62 -40.37
C GLN A 482 -8.75 27.74 -40.72
N GLY A 483 -8.94 27.95 -42.02
CA GLY A 483 -9.89 28.94 -42.55
C GLY A 483 -9.58 30.36 -42.05
N SER A 484 -10.53 30.97 -41.34
CA SER A 484 -10.41 32.34 -40.79
C SER A 484 -9.98 32.39 -39.32
N GLY A 485 -9.56 31.27 -38.72
CA GLY A 485 -9.23 31.17 -37.30
C GLY A 485 -7.88 30.51 -37.01
N MET A 486 -7.18 31.05 -36.01
CA MET A 486 -6.00 30.46 -35.36
C MET A 486 -6.44 29.81 -34.05
N GLN A 487 -6.19 28.50 -33.90
CA GLN A 487 -6.60 27.74 -32.72
C GLN A 487 -5.45 27.65 -31.71
N PHE A 488 -5.72 28.08 -30.49
CA PHE A 488 -4.84 27.96 -29.34
C PHE A 488 -5.27 26.80 -28.45
N SER A 489 -4.29 26.03 -27.98
CA SER A 489 -4.41 25.11 -26.87
C SER A 489 -3.73 25.72 -25.66
N VAL A 490 -4.53 25.99 -24.62
CA VAL A 490 -4.06 26.53 -23.35
C VAL A 490 -4.10 25.43 -22.31
N ARG A 491 -2.93 24.93 -21.95
CA ARG A 491 -2.76 23.95 -20.88
C ARG A 491 -2.47 24.68 -19.58
N LEU A 492 -3.29 24.42 -18.57
CA LEU A 492 -3.20 25.03 -17.24
C LEU A 492 -3.22 23.94 -16.17
N TYR A 493 -2.57 24.19 -15.04
CA TYR A 493 -2.57 23.27 -13.91
C TYR A 493 -3.46 23.82 -12.81
N ILE A 494 -4.35 22.98 -12.29
CA ILE A 494 -5.25 23.30 -11.18
C ILE A 494 -4.71 22.64 -9.92
N ASP A 495 -4.82 23.36 -8.79
CA ASP A 495 -4.47 22.84 -7.48
C ASP A 495 -5.52 21.85 -6.95
N ASN A 496 -5.04 20.82 -6.24
CA ASN A 496 -5.82 19.79 -5.58
C ASN A 496 -7.17 19.43 -6.23
N ILE A 497 -7.15 18.53 -7.22
CA ILE A 497 -8.37 18.06 -7.88
C ILE A 497 -9.34 17.31 -6.97
N GLN A 498 -8.96 16.93 -5.76
CA GLN A 498 -9.81 16.14 -4.87
C GLN A 498 -10.95 16.96 -4.26
N LEU A 499 -10.77 18.28 -4.18
CA LEU A 499 -11.74 19.20 -3.61
C LEU A 499 -12.99 19.35 -4.48
N GLU A 500 -14.06 19.82 -3.84
CA GLU A 500 -15.35 20.13 -4.45
C GLU A 500 -15.97 18.89 -5.13
N HIS A 501 -15.85 17.73 -4.49
CA HIS A 501 -16.23 16.43 -5.06
C HIS A 501 -15.64 16.18 -6.45
N TRP A 502 -14.37 16.54 -6.63
CA TRP A 502 -13.65 16.40 -7.90
C TRP A 502 -14.15 17.29 -9.04
N ARG A 503 -15.02 18.27 -8.73
CA ARG A 503 -15.57 19.22 -9.72
C ARG A 503 -14.80 20.52 -9.81
N ARG A 504 -13.84 20.77 -8.91
CA ARG A 504 -12.97 21.96 -8.92
C ARG A 504 -12.35 22.20 -10.29
N GLY A 505 -11.84 21.13 -10.91
CA GLY A 505 -11.23 21.19 -12.22
C GLY A 505 -12.13 21.80 -13.29
N GLU A 506 -13.37 21.30 -13.39
CA GLU A 506 -14.35 21.80 -14.35
C GLU A 506 -14.83 23.22 -14.02
N ARG A 507 -15.02 23.56 -12.74
CA ARG A 507 -15.38 24.93 -12.32
C ARG A 507 -14.33 25.94 -12.80
N VAL A 508 -13.07 25.72 -12.43
CA VAL A 508 -11.95 26.60 -12.80
C VAL A 508 -11.77 26.64 -14.32
N LYS A 509 -11.88 25.50 -15.01
CA LYS A 509 -11.83 25.45 -16.49
C LYS A 509 -12.89 26.35 -17.12
N ASN A 510 -14.11 26.34 -16.58
CA ASN A 510 -15.22 27.16 -17.06
C ASN A 510 -15.05 28.64 -16.73
N GLU A 511 -14.55 28.98 -15.54
CA GLU A 511 -14.21 30.35 -15.14
C GLU A 511 -13.14 30.95 -16.05
N VAL A 512 -12.02 30.24 -16.23
CA VAL A 512 -10.93 30.63 -17.12
C VAL A 512 -11.43 30.76 -18.57
N ARG A 513 -12.22 29.81 -19.07
CA ARG A 513 -12.76 29.87 -20.44
C ARG A 513 -13.65 31.10 -20.65
N ARG A 514 -14.55 31.40 -19.71
CA ARG A 514 -15.41 32.60 -19.77
C ARG A 514 -14.57 33.87 -19.85
N GLU A 515 -13.51 33.94 -19.04
CA GLU A 515 -12.63 35.09 -19.00
C GLU A 515 -11.77 35.24 -20.27
N MET A 516 -11.28 34.13 -20.84
CA MET A 516 -10.63 34.09 -22.15
C MET A 516 -11.53 34.71 -23.22
N ILE A 517 -12.78 34.25 -23.33
CA ILE A 517 -13.73 34.77 -24.31
C ILE A 517 -13.97 36.27 -24.08
N ARG A 518 -14.13 36.70 -22.82
CA ARG A 518 -14.35 38.11 -22.47
C ARG A 518 -13.20 39.01 -22.92
N ARG A 519 -11.95 38.70 -22.53
CA ARG A 519 -10.79 39.53 -22.87
C ARG A 519 -10.45 39.48 -24.37
N LEU A 520 -10.61 38.33 -25.03
CA LEU A 520 -10.41 38.23 -26.48
C LEU A 520 -11.46 39.04 -27.26
N ARG A 521 -12.70 39.10 -26.79
CA ARG A 521 -13.73 39.99 -27.36
C ARG A 521 -13.41 41.45 -27.15
N GLN A 522 -12.95 41.84 -25.96
CA GLN A 522 -12.51 43.21 -25.66
C GLN A 522 -11.33 43.64 -26.55
N ALA A 523 -10.43 42.71 -26.85
CA ALA A 523 -9.32 42.92 -27.78
C ALA A 523 -9.75 42.80 -29.26
N HIS A 524 -11.03 42.54 -29.57
CA HIS A 524 -11.57 42.42 -30.94
C HIS A 524 -10.95 41.28 -31.79
N ILE A 525 -10.36 40.29 -31.13
CA ILE A 525 -9.64 39.16 -31.76
C ILE A 525 -10.35 37.81 -31.62
N TYR A 526 -11.49 37.74 -30.94
CA TYR A 526 -12.24 36.49 -30.76
C TYR A 526 -13.01 36.09 -32.04
N THR A 527 -12.87 34.83 -32.48
CA THR A 527 -13.77 34.20 -33.46
C THR A 527 -14.86 33.43 -32.73
N GLY A 528 -16.12 33.78 -32.99
CA GLY A 528 -17.33 33.18 -32.41
C GLY A 528 -17.42 31.68 -32.58
#